data_AF-A0A2M9C5R4-F1
#
_entry.id   AF-A0A2M9C5R4-F1
#
_cell.length_a   1.000
_cell.length_b   1.000
_cell.length_c   1.000
_cell.angle_alpha   90.00
_cell.angle_beta   90.00
_cell.angle_gamma   90.00
#
_symmetry.space_group_name_H-M   'P 1'
#
loop_
_entity.id
_entity.type
_entity.pdbx_description
1 polymer ?
#
loop_
_entity_poly.entity_id
_entity_poly.type
_entity_poly.pdbx_seq_one_letter_code
_entity_poly.pdbx_strand_id
1 'polypeptide(L)'
;MKKLIVFLFIFCSKLFFAQASASAQFNLTIYFEKNIPVEKLQAYCYTKAGNTIKAIDMKVDKENNSVILTGTNHFVIPVSFPILYFSYTDKVKINDQTKQELERNNIFYLVSGFSISSYTEDKNRIIKFSKEKPNILITSKIESGKKILDIENFKDWDINAQHFKEYLDISNTSLKLN
;
A
#
# COMPACT_ATOMS: atom_id res chain seq x y z
N MET A 1 -13.74 -51.38 18.51
CA MET A 1 -14.41 -50.19 17.93
C MET A 1 -14.16 -48.90 18.72
N LYS A 2 -14.28 -48.86 20.06
CA LYS A 2 -14.03 -47.64 20.87
C LYS A 2 -12.62 -47.02 20.72
N LYS A 3 -11.57 -47.83 20.54
CA LYS A 3 -10.18 -47.35 20.37
C LYS A 3 -9.90 -46.70 19.00
N LEU A 4 -10.70 -47.00 17.98
CA LEU A 4 -10.55 -46.44 16.63
C LEU A 4 -11.09 -45.00 16.54
N ILE A 5 -12.16 -44.71 17.30
CA ILE A 5 -12.81 -43.40 17.38
C ILE A 5 -11.86 -42.36 17.99
N VAL A 6 -11.08 -42.75 19.00
CA VAL A 6 -10.09 -41.85 19.65
C VAL A 6 -8.95 -41.50 18.70
N PHE A 7 -8.49 -42.44 17.87
CA PHE A 7 -7.46 -42.19 16.85
C PHE A 7 -7.94 -41.25 15.75
N LEU A 8 -9.23 -41.34 15.36
CA LEU A 8 -9.84 -40.45 14.37
C LEU A 8 -9.91 -39.00 14.89
N PHE A 9 -10.26 -38.81 16.17
CA PHE A 9 -10.32 -37.49 16.81
C PHE A 9 -8.93 -36.82 16.92
N ILE A 10 -7.88 -37.59 17.20
CA ILE A 10 -6.50 -37.08 17.29
C ILE A 10 -5.94 -36.72 15.90
N PHE A 11 -6.38 -37.39 14.84
CA PHE A 11 -6.02 -37.03 13.47
C PHE A 11 -6.73 -35.75 12.99
N CYS A 12 -8.00 -35.57 13.37
CA CYS A 12 -8.75 -34.34 13.05
C CYS A 12 -8.26 -33.10 13.82
N SER A 13 -7.66 -33.25 15.00
CA SER A 13 -7.12 -32.11 15.78
C SER A 13 -5.83 -31.51 15.20
N LYS A 14 -5.22 -32.13 14.18
CA LYS A 14 -4.02 -31.60 13.51
C LYS A 14 -4.32 -30.68 12.32
N LEU A 15 -5.59 -30.45 11.99
CA LEU A 15 -6.01 -29.59 10.88
C LEU A 15 -6.37 -28.16 11.32
N PHE A 16 -6.13 -27.79 12.58
CA PHE A 16 -6.23 -26.40 13.02
C PHE A 16 -4.99 -25.62 12.53
N PHE A 17 -5.07 -25.10 11.32
CA PHE A 17 -4.17 -24.05 10.86
C PHE A 17 -4.46 -22.80 11.70
N ALA A 18 -3.71 -22.62 12.80
CA ALA A 18 -3.74 -21.38 13.56
C ALA A 18 -3.16 -20.26 12.69
N GLN A 19 -4.02 -19.46 12.07
CA GLN A 19 -3.60 -18.25 11.38
C GLN A 19 -3.37 -17.15 12.41
N ALA A 20 -2.13 -16.66 12.50
CA ALA A 20 -1.80 -15.53 13.34
C ALA A 20 -2.45 -14.26 12.77
N SER A 21 -3.20 -13.54 13.60
CA SER A 21 -3.78 -12.24 13.23
C SER A 21 -3.45 -11.19 14.28
N ALA A 22 -3.43 -9.93 13.86
CA ALA A 22 -3.16 -8.79 14.72
C ALA A 22 -3.91 -7.56 14.22
N SER A 23 -3.96 -6.54 15.08
CA SER A 23 -4.39 -5.19 14.70
C SER A 23 -3.27 -4.22 15.05
N ALA A 24 -3.04 -3.22 14.20
CA ALA A 24 -2.04 -2.20 14.44
C ALA A 24 -2.57 -0.82 14.06
N GLN A 25 -2.07 0.19 14.78
CA GLN A 25 -2.16 1.58 14.34
C GLN A 25 -1.06 1.82 13.30
N PHE A 26 -1.40 2.58 12.27
CA PHE A 26 -0.41 3.04 11.30
C PHE A 26 -0.39 4.56 11.20
N ASN A 27 0.81 5.08 10.92
CA ASN A 27 1.06 6.47 10.58
C ASN A 27 2.06 6.52 9.43
N LEU A 28 1.69 7.23 8.37
CA LEU A 28 2.44 7.25 7.13
C LEU A 28 2.45 8.66 6.55
N THR A 29 3.64 9.26 6.46
CA THR A 29 3.85 10.54 5.79
C THR A 29 4.45 10.31 4.40
N ILE A 30 3.77 10.77 3.36
CA ILE A 30 4.12 10.59 1.96
C ILE A 30 4.37 11.95 1.34
N TYR A 31 5.58 12.17 0.85
CA TYR A 31 5.99 13.41 0.21
C TYR A 31 5.82 13.32 -1.30
N PHE A 32 5.59 14.47 -1.93
CA PHE A 32 5.53 14.62 -3.38
C PHE A 32 6.49 15.71 -3.83
N GLU A 33 7.03 15.61 -5.04
CA GLU A 33 7.75 16.73 -5.65
C GLU A 33 6.86 17.97 -5.81
N LYS A 34 7.48 19.16 -5.69
CA LYS A 34 6.78 20.46 -5.70
C LYS A 34 5.91 20.70 -6.94
N ASN A 35 6.15 20.00 -8.04
CA ASN A 35 5.40 20.08 -9.29
C ASN A 35 4.15 19.17 -9.32
N ILE A 36 3.85 18.47 -8.22
CA ILE A 36 2.66 17.64 -8.02
C ILE A 36 1.74 18.38 -7.04
N PRO A 37 0.52 18.75 -7.46
CA PRO A 37 -0.42 19.50 -6.63
C PRO A 37 -1.11 18.59 -5.60
N VAL A 38 -0.56 18.50 -4.39
CA VAL A 38 -1.07 17.60 -3.34
C VAL A 38 -2.50 17.88 -2.91
N GLU A 39 -2.96 19.13 -3.06
CA GLU A 39 -4.34 19.53 -2.77
C GLU A 39 -5.37 19.00 -3.78
N LYS A 40 -4.92 18.52 -4.94
CA LYS A 40 -5.77 17.89 -5.96
C LYS A 40 -5.71 16.37 -5.90
N LEU A 41 -4.83 15.79 -5.07
CA LEU A 41 -4.69 14.35 -4.98
C LEU A 41 -5.92 13.72 -4.37
N GLN A 42 -6.38 12.67 -5.01
CA GLN A 42 -7.34 11.74 -4.46
C GLN A 42 -6.56 10.49 -4.05
N ALA A 43 -6.77 10.04 -2.82
CA ALA A 43 -6.13 8.84 -2.30
C ALA A 43 -7.11 7.68 -2.26
N TYR A 44 -6.58 6.50 -2.51
CA TYR A 44 -7.35 5.29 -2.61
C TYR A 44 -6.56 4.11 -2.05
N CYS A 45 -7.30 3.08 -1.65
CA CYS A 45 -6.74 1.85 -1.12
C CYS A 45 -7.33 0.65 -1.87
N TYR A 46 -6.47 -0.23 -2.36
CA TYR A 46 -6.85 -1.53 -2.89
C TYR A 46 -6.98 -2.53 -1.75
N THR A 47 -8.20 -2.97 -1.47
CA THR A 47 -8.47 -3.90 -0.38
C THR A 47 -7.73 -5.22 -0.61
N LYS A 48 -7.11 -5.76 0.44
CA LYS A 48 -6.39 -7.02 0.36
C LYS A 48 -7.04 -8.06 1.27
N ALA A 49 -7.32 -9.25 0.75
CA ALA A 49 -7.83 -10.34 1.56
C ALA A 49 -6.84 -10.65 2.70
N GLY A 50 -7.33 -10.68 3.94
CA GLY A 50 -6.50 -10.86 5.12
C GLY A 50 -5.76 -9.60 5.59
N ASN A 51 -6.00 -8.42 5.01
CA ASN A 51 -5.58 -7.14 5.58
C ASN A 51 -6.61 -6.04 5.31
N THR A 52 -7.33 -5.63 6.35
CA THR A 52 -8.46 -4.72 6.27
C THR A 52 -8.18 -3.44 7.04
N ILE A 53 -8.25 -2.29 6.35
CA ILE A 53 -8.27 -0.97 7.00
C ILE A 53 -9.60 -0.82 7.75
N LYS A 54 -9.51 -0.56 9.06
CA LYS A 54 -10.67 -0.38 9.95
C LYS A 54 -11.08 1.09 10.04
N ALA A 55 -10.11 1.97 10.14
CA ALA A 55 -10.29 3.41 10.13
C ALA A 55 -9.05 4.05 9.50
N ILE A 56 -9.26 5.14 8.78
CA ILE A 56 -8.20 5.92 8.16
C ILE A 56 -8.64 7.38 8.06
N ASP A 57 -7.71 8.27 8.35
CA ASP A 57 -7.83 9.72 8.21
C ASP A 57 -6.70 10.21 7.31
N MET A 58 -7.04 11.10 6.38
CA MET A 58 -6.10 11.71 5.45
C MET A 58 -5.99 13.22 5.72
N LYS A 59 -4.76 13.68 5.94
CA LYS A 59 -4.45 15.11 6.04
C LYS A 59 -3.47 15.52 4.94
N VAL A 60 -3.82 16.59 4.23
CA VAL A 60 -2.93 17.24 3.25
C VAL A 60 -2.12 18.33 3.95
N ASP A 61 -0.80 18.26 3.83
CA ASP A 61 0.12 19.30 4.25
C ASP A 61 0.72 19.99 3.01
N LYS A 62 0.23 21.21 2.75
CA LYS A 62 0.64 22.02 1.60
C LYS A 62 2.03 22.62 1.77
N GLU A 63 2.47 22.88 3.00
CA GLU A 63 3.76 23.52 3.27
C GLU A 63 4.90 22.56 2.94
N ASN A 64 4.73 21.30 3.30
CA ASN A 64 5.70 20.24 3.04
C ASN A 64 5.43 19.43 1.76
N ASN A 65 4.35 19.76 1.04
CA ASN A 65 3.88 19.06 -0.15
C ASN A 65 3.76 17.55 0.09
N SER A 66 3.00 17.19 1.13
CA SER A 66 2.84 15.82 1.60
C SER A 66 1.40 15.46 1.96
N VAL A 67 1.14 14.15 2.00
CA VAL A 67 -0.08 13.55 2.52
C VAL A 67 0.27 12.71 3.73
N ILE A 68 -0.46 12.90 4.82
CA ILE A 68 -0.32 12.14 6.06
C ILE A 68 -1.55 11.23 6.17
N LEU A 69 -1.32 9.92 6.30
CA LEU A 69 -2.34 8.92 6.52
C LEU A 69 -2.17 8.32 7.91
N THR A 70 -3.20 8.41 8.73
CA THR A 70 -3.23 7.77 10.06
C THR A 70 -4.42 6.84 10.14
N GLY A 71 -4.29 5.75 10.89
CA GLY A 71 -5.41 4.82 11.00
C GLY A 71 -5.10 3.55 11.74
N THR A 72 -5.99 2.57 11.56
CA THR A 72 -5.86 1.23 12.11
C THR A 72 -6.20 0.20 11.05
N ASN A 73 -5.45 -0.91 11.04
CA ASN A 73 -5.74 -2.05 10.19
C ASN A 73 -5.68 -3.36 10.99
N HIS A 74 -6.48 -4.33 10.56
CA HIS A 74 -6.48 -5.70 11.07
C HIS A 74 -5.96 -6.64 9.99
N PHE A 75 -5.05 -7.54 10.32
CA PHE A 75 -4.37 -8.37 9.34
C PHE A 75 -4.05 -9.77 9.85
N VAL A 76 -3.97 -10.71 8.91
CA VAL A 76 -3.42 -12.06 9.09
C VAL A 76 -1.97 -12.04 8.60
N ILE A 77 -1.06 -12.67 9.35
CA ILE A 77 0.34 -12.79 8.93
C ILE A 77 0.47 -13.98 7.97
N PRO A 78 1.19 -13.87 6.84
CA PRO A 78 2.07 -12.77 6.41
C PRO A 78 1.45 -11.90 5.28
N VAL A 79 0.20 -11.46 5.42
CA VAL A 79 -0.45 -10.62 4.41
C VAL A 79 0.12 -9.20 4.50
N SER A 80 0.59 -8.66 3.37
CA SER A 80 1.10 -7.29 3.32
C SER A 80 -0.01 -6.25 3.49
N PHE A 81 0.39 -5.00 3.74
CA PHE A 81 -0.48 -3.86 3.81
C PHE A 81 -1.16 -3.63 2.44
N PRO A 82 -2.42 -3.17 2.43
CA PRO A 82 -3.13 -2.80 1.22
C PRO A 82 -2.34 -1.82 0.34
N ILE A 83 -2.45 -1.95 -0.99
CA ILE A 83 -1.81 -0.98 -1.90
C ILE A 83 -2.52 0.37 -1.73
N LEU A 84 -1.75 1.43 -1.61
CA LEU A 84 -2.26 2.79 -1.66
C LEU A 84 -1.96 3.36 -3.03
N TYR A 85 -2.93 4.07 -3.63
CA TYR A 85 -2.67 4.86 -4.83
C TYR A 85 -3.20 6.27 -4.69
N PHE A 86 -2.49 7.20 -5.30
CA PHE A 86 -2.81 8.61 -5.33
C PHE A 86 -2.98 9.02 -6.78
N SER A 87 -4.02 9.79 -7.09
CA SER A 87 -4.22 10.27 -8.44
C SER A 87 -4.69 11.71 -8.51
N TYR A 88 -4.35 12.37 -9.60
CA TYR A 88 -4.92 13.67 -9.96
C TYR A 88 -4.94 13.82 -11.49
N THR A 89 -5.95 14.55 -11.96
CA THR A 89 -6.09 14.86 -13.39
C THR A 89 -5.60 16.28 -13.65
N ASP A 90 -4.67 16.41 -14.59
CA ASP A 90 -4.25 17.68 -15.16
C ASP A 90 -4.82 17.86 -16.57
N LYS A 91 -4.97 19.11 -17.00
CA LYS A 91 -5.26 19.45 -18.40
C LYS A 91 -3.99 19.96 -19.04
N VAL A 92 -3.56 19.31 -20.12
CA VAL A 92 -2.37 19.68 -20.88
C VAL A 92 -2.81 20.21 -22.23
N LYS A 93 -2.34 21.41 -22.61
CA LYS A 93 -2.60 21.96 -23.95
C LYS A 93 -1.73 21.22 -24.97
N ILE A 94 -2.36 20.71 -26.03
CA ILE A 94 -1.66 20.04 -27.13
C ILE A 94 -1.19 21.06 -28.18
N ASN A 95 -1.99 22.11 -28.40
CA ASN A 95 -1.70 23.14 -29.40
C ASN A 95 -2.29 24.48 -28.95
N ASP A 96 -1.45 25.51 -28.89
CA ASP A 96 -1.83 26.87 -28.47
C ASP A 96 -2.82 27.54 -29.44
N GLN A 97 -2.86 27.13 -30.71
CA GLN A 97 -3.71 27.71 -31.74
C GLN A 97 -5.13 27.11 -31.74
N THR A 98 -5.27 25.80 -31.48
CA THR A 98 -6.56 25.12 -31.55
C THR A 98 -7.29 25.04 -30.20
N LYS A 99 -6.67 25.52 -29.11
CA LYS A 99 -7.16 25.39 -27.72
C LYS A 99 -7.51 23.95 -27.32
N GLN A 100 -6.92 22.97 -28.00
CA GLN A 100 -7.20 21.56 -27.73
C GLN A 100 -6.47 21.14 -26.45
N GLU A 101 -7.24 20.71 -25.45
CA GLU A 101 -6.76 20.24 -24.15
C GLU A 101 -6.91 18.73 -24.06
N LEU A 102 -5.91 18.07 -23.46
CA LEU A 102 -5.93 16.66 -23.13
C LEU A 102 -5.93 16.49 -21.62
N GLU A 103 -6.86 15.67 -21.14
CA GLU A 103 -6.87 15.26 -19.74
C GLU A 103 -5.81 14.17 -19.53
N ARG A 104 -4.85 14.47 -18.66
CA ARG A 104 -3.80 13.55 -18.24
C ARG A 104 -4.07 13.11 -16.81
N ASN A 105 -4.39 11.83 -16.64
CA ASN A 105 -4.47 11.21 -15.32
C ASN A 105 -3.05 10.83 -14.86
N ASN A 106 -2.62 11.36 -13.72
CA ASN A 106 -1.36 11.01 -13.08
C ASN A 106 -1.67 10.09 -11.90
N ILE A 107 -1.00 8.94 -11.83
CA ILE A 107 -1.22 7.95 -10.77
C ILE A 107 0.13 7.61 -10.11
N PHE A 108 0.11 7.49 -8.79
CA PHE A 108 1.25 7.09 -7.97
C PHE A 108 0.86 5.89 -7.13
N TYR A 109 1.69 4.85 -7.10
CA TYR A 109 1.42 3.61 -6.38
C TYR A 109 2.43 3.41 -5.24
N LEU A 110 1.91 3.15 -4.05
CA LEU A 110 2.69 2.69 -2.91
C LEU A 110 2.34 1.23 -2.60
N VAL A 111 3.33 0.36 -2.76
CA VAL A 111 3.18 -1.08 -2.63
C VAL A 111 3.94 -1.57 -1.41
N SER A 112 3.35 -2.48 -0.64
CA SER A 112 4.01 -3.17 0.47
C SER A 112 4.42 -4.58 0.08
N GLY A 113 5.67 -4.95 0.36
CA GLY A 113 6.14 -6.33 0.29
C GLY A 113 5.54 -7.21 1.40
N PHE A 114 5.67 -8.54 1.24
CA PHE A 114 5.05 -9.56 2.11
C PHE A 114 5.31 -9.38 3.62
N SER A 115 6.43 -8.75 4.01
CA SER A 115 6.78 -8.56 5.42
C SER A 115 6.13 -7.34 6.07
N ILE A 116 5.49 -6.45 5.32
CA ILE A 116 4.92 -5.20 5.84
C ILE A 116 3.40 -5.36 5.94
N SER A 117 2.88 -5.83 7.07
CA SER A 117 1.42 -5.93 7.29
C SER A 117 0.78 -4.66 7.84
N SER A 118 1.58 -3.75 8.41
CA SER A 118 1.19 -2.43 8.87
C SER A 118 2.40 -1.51 8.88
N TYR A 119 2.17 -0.20 8.76
CA TYR A 119 3.23 0.81 8.77
C TYR A 119 3.42 1.38 10.16
N THR A 120 4.66 1.38 10.62
CA THR A 120 5.09 2.20 11.75
C THR A 120 6.04 3.25 11.20
N GLU A 121 5.77 4.52 11.49
CA GLU A 121 6.54 5.64 10.95
C GLU A 121 8.04 5.49 11.29
N ASP A 122 8.87 5.40 10.26
CA ASP A 122 10.32 5.46 10.39
C ASP A 122 10.79 6.84 9.92
N LYS A 123 11.12 7.71 10.88
CA LYS A 123 11.55 9.10 10.61
C LYS A 123 12.84 9.18 9.78
N ASN A 124 13.59 8.09 9.67
CA ASN A 124 14.85 8.06 8.92
C ASN A 124 14.66 7.68 7.45
N ARG A 125 13.45 7.29 7.03
CA ARG A 125 13.15 6.83 5.67
C ARG A 125 11.96 7.58 5.08
N ILE A 126 12.25 8.45 4.10
CA ILE A 126 11.26 9.32 3.46
C ILE A 126 10.67 8.59 2.25
N ILE A 127 9.34 8.46 2.22
CA ILE A 127 8.59 8.03 1.04
C ILE A 127 8.31 9.28 0.21
N LYS A 128 8.88 9.36 -0.99
CA LYS A 128 8.73 10.55 -1.85
C LYS A 128 8.49 10.18 -3.31
N PHE A 129 7.33 10.59 -3.83
CA PHE A 129 6.98 10.42 -5.23
C PHE A 129 7.51 11.56 -6.11
N SER A 130 7.92 11.19 -7.34
CA SER A 130 8.16 12.11 -8.44
C SER A 130 7.40 11.66 -9.68
N LYS A 131 7.30 12.53 -10.69
CA LYS A 131 6.72 12.13 -11.99
C LYS A 131 7.57 11.07 -12.70
N GLU A 132 8.88 11.01 -12.49
CA GLU A 132 9.73 9.94 -13.04
C GLU A 132 9.72 8.66 -12.20
N LYS A 133 9.30 8.76 -10.93
CA LYS A 133 9.26 7.65 -9.97
C LYS A 133 7.85 7.56 -9.35
N PRO A 134 6.84 7.16 -10.15
CA PRO A 134 5.46 7.11 -9.69
C PRO A 134 5.16 5.88 -8.83
N ASN A 135 6.02 4.87 -8.86
CA ASN A 135 5.79 3.59 -8.20
C ASN A 135 6.87 3.33 -7.16
N ILE A 136 6.45 3.18 -5.90
CA ILE A 136 7.34 2.90 -4.76
C ILE A 136 6.95 1.56 -4.15
N LEU A 137 7.94 0.69 -3.97
CA LEU A 137 7.84 -0.54 -3.20
C LEU A 137 8.51 -0.33 -1.85
N ILE A 138 7.79 -0.66 -0.78
CA ILE A 138 8.31 -0.71 0.57
C ILE A 138 8.43 -2.17 0.99
N THR A 139 9.65 -2.58 1.30
CA THR A 139 9.92 -3.87 1.93
C THR A 139 10.51 -3.65 3.33
N SER A 140 10.91 -4.72 3.99
CA SER A 140 11.71 -4.61 5.19
C SER A 140 12.98 -5.42 5.08
N LYS A 141 14.06 -4.88 5.63
CA LYS A 141 15.28 -5.62 5.92
C LYS A 141 15.60 -5.57 7.41
N ILE A 142 16.45 -6.49 7.84
CA ILE A 142 16.96 -6.50 9.21
C ILE A 142 18.36 -5.87 9.16
N GLU A 143 18.53 -4.74 9.83
CA GLU A 143 19.84 -4.11 10.05
C GLU A 143 20.10 -4.05 11.56
N SER A 144 21.23 -4.59 12.01
CA SER A 144 21.62 -4.62 13.43
C SER A 144 20.53 -5.18 14.37
N GLY A 145 19.83 -6.23 13.92
CA GLY A 145 18.75 -6.88 14.69
C GLY A 145 17.42 -6.11 14.73
N LYS A 146 17.32 -4.96 14.05
CA LYS A 146 16.10 -4.17 13.93
C LYS A 146 15.51 -4.30 12.53
N LYS A 147 14.20 -4.49 12.46
CA LYS A 147 13.46 -4.39 11.21
C LYS A 147 13.38 -2.92 10.81
N ILE A 148 13.89 -2.59 9.63
CA ILE A 148 13.84 -1.26 9.06
C ILE A 148 13.13 -1.31 7.70
N LEU A 149 12.58 -0.17 7.27
CA LEU A 149 11.96 -0.06 5.96
C LEU A 149 13.03 0.11 4.88
N ASP A 150 12.87 -0.65 3.80
CA ASP A 150 13.62 -0.43 2.56
C ASP A 150 12.66 0.12 1.50
N ILE A 151 13.09 1.16 0.80
CA ILE A 151 12.24 1.93 -0.12
C ILE A 151 12.89 1.91 -1.49
N GLU A 152 12.23 1.27 -2.43
CA GLU A 152 12.70 1.11 -3.80
C GLU A 152 11.70 1.73 -4.77
N ASN A 153 12.21 2.26 -5.89
CA ASN A 153 11.37 2.69 -6.99
C ASN A 153 11.39 1.61 -8.05
N PHE A 154 10.24 1.28 -8.62
CA PHE A 154 10.16 0.28 -9.69
C PHE A 154 9.49 0.85 -10.94
N LYS A 155 9.78 0.25 -12.09
CA LYS A 155 9.10 0.55 -13.36
C LYS A 155 8.16 -0.60 -13.71
N ASP A 156 7.13 -0.33 -14.50
CA ASP A 156 6.08 -1.32 -14.84
C ASP A 156 6.58 -2.58 -15.56
N TRP A 157 7.84 -2.61 -16.02
CA TRP A 157 8.50 -3.75 -16.68
C TRP A 157 9.46 -4.52 -15.77
N ASP A 158 9.54 -4.16 -14.49
CA ASP A 158 10.36 -4.84 -13.48
C ASP A 158 9.67 -6.14 -12.99
N ILE A 159 10.42 -7.13 -12.50
CA ILE A 159 9.89 -8.35 -11.86
C ILE A 159 8.98 -7.98 -10.66
N ASN A 160 9.32 -6.89 -9.97
CA ASN A 160 8.49 -6.30 -8.93
C ASN A 160 7.12 -5.82 -9.46
N ALA A 161 7.03 -5.41 -10.73
CA ALA A 161 5.79 -5.04 -11.38
C ALA A 161 4.90 -6.25 -11.71
N GLN A 162 5.48 -7.44 -11.88
CA GLN A 162 4.69 -8.68 -12.04
C GLN A 162 3.99 -9.06 -10.73
N HIS A 163 4.71 -8.98 -9.60
CA HIS A 163 4.09 -9.12 -8.28
C HIS A 163 3.06 -8.02 -8.01
N PHE A 164 3.30 -6.78 -8.46
CA PHE A 164 2.31 -5.71 -8.40
C PHE A 164 1.03 -6.04 -9.19
N LYS A 165 1.14 -6.58 -10.41
CA LYS A 165 -0.03 -7.05 -11.18
C LYS A 165 -0.79 -8.16 -10.47
N GLU A 166 -0.09 -9.15 -9.93
CA GLU A 166 -0.70 -10.19 -9.10
C GLU A 166 -1.45 -9.59 -7.89
N TYR A 167 -0.89 -8.57 -7.23
CA TYR A 167 -1.56 -7.89 -6.13
C TYR A 167 -2.78 -7.07 -6.56
N LEU A 168 -2.74 -6.43 -7.71
CA LEU A 168 -3.89 -5.71 -8.27
C LEU A 168 -5.04 -6.67 -8.58
N ASP A 169 -4.75 -7.80 -9.23
CA ASP A 169 -5.74 -8.82 -9.59
C ASP A 169 -6.40 -9.49 -8.37
N ILE A 170 -5.68 -9.58 -7.24
CA ILE A 170 -6.22 -10.07 -5.96
C ILE A 170 -7.12 -9.02 -5.28
N SER A 171 -6.89 -7.72 -5.55
CA SER A 171 -7.59 -6.60 -4.91
C SER A 171 -8.81 -6.11 -5.70
N ASN A 172 -9.82 -6.95 -5.83
CA ASN A 172 -11.00 -6.67 -6.67
C ASN A 172 -11.90 -5.49 -6.23
N THR A 173 -11.48 -4.66 -5.26
CA THR A 173 -12.18 -3.44 -4.86
C THR A 173 -11.21 -2.33 -4.41
N SER A 174 -11.40 -1.11 -4.94
CA SER A 174 -10.75 0.10 -4.44
C SER A 174 -11.70 0.91 -3.55
N LEU A 175 -11.16 1.46 -2.47
CA LEU A 175 -11.87 2.34 -1.54
C LEU A 175 -11.23 3.73 -1.62
N LYS A 176 -12.04 4.76 -1.87
CA LYS A 176 -11.61 6.15 -1.76
C LYS A 176 -11.38 6.49 -0.29
N LEU A 177 -10.24 7.09 0.01
CA LEU A 177 -9.91 7.57 1.35
C LEU A 177 -10.50 8.97 1.52
N ASN A 178 -11.10 9.22 2.68
CA ASN A 178 -11.68 10.53 3.05
C ASN A 178 -10.77 11.27 4.02
#